data_AF-A0A353F8L8-F1
#
_entry.id   AF-A0A353F8L8-F1
#
_cell.length_a   1.000
_cell.length_b   1.000
_cell.length_c   1.000
_cell.angle_alpha   90.00
_cell.angle_beta   90.00
_cell.angle_gamma   90.00
#
_symmetry.space_group_name_H-M   'P 1'
#
loop_
_entity.id
_entity.type
_entity.pdbx_description
1 polymer ?
#
loop_
_entity_poly.entity_id
_entity_poly.type
_entity_poly.pdbx_seq_one_letter_code
_entity_poly.pdbx_strand_id
1 'polypeptide(L)'
;GEHLGIRAGGVDLKPLYIGRETEYDITYLYLEVPSFPEREKKYQVKQTILFDQFEDQSNIVHLKIGGRNQSQFYVPGETFKPLLFE
;
A
#
# COMPACT_ATOMS: atom_id res chain seq x y z
N GLY A 1 -3.79 12.46 9.53
CA GLY A 1 -4.92 11.64 9.05
C GLY A 1 -4.45 10.22 8.81
N GLU A 2 -5.30 9.29 8.39
CA GLU A 2 -4.83 7.93 8.04
C GLU A 2 -4.02 7.98 6.74
N HIS A 3 -2.72 7.64 6.78
CA HIS A 3 -1.79 7.79 5.63
C HIS A 3 -1.78 6.59 4.68
N LEU A 4 -2.35 5.46 5.10
CA LEU A 4 -2.39 4.20 4.36
C LEU A 4 -3.75 3.53 4.55
N GLY A 5 -4.33 3.02 3.46
CA GLY A 5 -5.60 2.30 3.48
C GLY A 5 -5.79 1.53 2.18
N ILE A 6 -6.67 0.53 2.19
CA ILE A 6 -7.00 -0.26 0.99
C ILE A 6 -8.52 -0.25 0.83
N ARG A 7 -9.02 -0.06 -0.39
CA ARG A 7 -10.43 -0.20 -0.72
C ARG A 7 -10.62 -1.30 -1.75
N ALA A 8 -11.58 -2.18 -1.48
CA ALA A 8 -11.90 -3.33 -2.33
C ALA A 8 -13.40 -3.63 -2.24
N GLY A 9 -14.08 -3.85 -3.37
CA GLY A 9 -15.52 -4.16 -3.37
C GLY A 9 -16.40 -3.11 -2.66
N GLY A 10 -15.98 -1.85 -2.61
CA GLY A 10 -16.67 -0.77 -1.89
C GLY A 10 -16.45 -0.73 -0.37
N VAL A 11 -15.61 -1.62 0.17
CA VAL A 11 -15.26 -1.67 1.60
C VAL A 11 -13.89 -1.05 1.81
N ASP A 12 -13.77 -0.21 2.83
CA ASP A 12 -12.49 0.30 3.33
C ASP A 12 -11.88 -0.72 4.30
N LEU A 13 -10.69 -1.19 3.97
CA LEU A 13 -9.90 -2.16 4.71
C LEU A 13 -8.77 -1.41 5.42
N LYS A 14 -8.59 -1.72 6.71
CA LYS A 14 -7.55 -1.12 7.54
C LYS A 14 -6.37 -2.07 7.67
N PRO A 15 -5.19 -1.75 7.10
CA PRO A 15 -3.99 -2.55 7.28
C PRO A 15 -3.47 -2.47 8.72
N LEU A 16 -3.00 -3.60 9.23
CA LEU A 16 -2.32 -3.72 10.52
C LEU A 16 -0.81 -3.71 10.29
N TYR A 17 -0.08 -2.93 11.06
CA TYR A 17 1.38 -2.91 11.02
C TYR A 17 1.95 -4.16 11.70
N ILE A 18 2.80 -4.89 10.99
CA ILE A 18 3.44 -6.11 11.45
C ILE A 18 4.91 -5.88 11.81
N GLY A 19 5.59 -4.98 11.09
CA GLY A 19 7.00 -4.69 11.32
C GLY A 19 7.62 -3.83 10.24
N ARG A 20 8.90 -3.53 10.41
CA ARG A 20 9.71 -2.82 9.43
C ARG A 20 11.15 -3.30 9.46
N GLU A 21 11.80 -3.19 8.31
CA GLU A 21 13.24 -3.43 8.16
C GLU A 21 13.83 -2.24 7.41
N THR A 22 15.01 -1.81 7.82
CA THR A 22 15.75 -0.75 7.13
C THR A 22 17.04 -1.34 6.60
N GLU A 23 17.23 -1.27 5.29
CA GLU A 23 18.42 -1.72 4.59
C GLU A 23 18.96 -0.56 3.75
N TYR A 24 20.18 -0.12 4.06
CA TYR A 24 20.74 1.12 3.52
C TYR A 24 19.76 2.30 3.69
N ASP A 25 19.40 2.97 2.61
CA ASP A 25 18.50 4.13 2.59
C ASP A 25 17.03 3.74 2.34
N ILE A 26 16.70 2.44 2.37
CA ILE A 26 15.34 1.93 2.11
C ILE A 26 14.75 1.38 3.40
N THR A 27 13.53 1.82 3.74
CA THR A 27 12.75 1.23 4.82
C THR A 27 11.55 0.48 4.25
N TYR A 28 11.49 -0.82 4.50
CA TYR A 28 10.36 -1.68 4.18
C TYR A 28 9.36 -1.67 5.33
N LEU A 29 8.08 -1.44 5.02
CA LEU A 29 6.99 -1.54 5.98
C LEU A 29 6.14 -2.77 5.64
N TYR A 30 5.94 -3.65 6.62
CA TYR A 30 5.12 -4.85 6.48
C TYR A 30 3.75 -4.64 7.12
N LEU A 31 2.72 -4.80 6.31
CA LEU A 31 1.34 -4.54 6.69
C LEU A 31 0.47 -5.72 6.24
N GLU A 32 -0.49 -6.10 7.08
CA GLU A 32 -1.39 -7.22 6.83
C GLU A 32 -2.85 -6.78 6.96
N VAL A 33 -3.73 -7.32 6.12
CA VAL A 33 -5.18 -7.18 6.26
C VAL A 33 -5.75 -8.59 6.56
N PRO A 34 -6.15 -8.89 7.81
CA PRO A 34 -6.52 -10.25 8.19
C PRO A 34 -7.73 -10.83 7.44
N SER A 35 -8.71 -9.98 7.08
CA SER A 35 -9.88 -10.38 6.30
C SER A 35 -9.86 -9.63 4.97
N PHE A 36 -9.28 -10.28 3.97
CA PHE A 36 -9.04 -9.67 2.67
C PHE A 36 -9.96 -10.26 1.59
N PRO A 37 -10.68 -9.44 0.82
CA PRO A 37 -11.61 -9.92 -0.22
C PRO A 37 -10.86 -10.32 -1.50
N GLU A 38 -10.18 -11.47 -1.48
CA GLU A 38 -9.28 -11.93 -2.57
C GLU A 38 -9.92 -12.09 -3.94
N ARG A 39 -11.27 -12.14 -4.03
CA ARG A 39 -12.01 -12.30 -5.29
C ARG A 39 -12.12 -11.01 -6.08
N GLU A 40 -11.81 -9.86 -5.47
CA GLU A 40 -11.84 -8.58 -6.17
C GLU A 40 -10.71 -8.50 -7.20
N LYS A 41 -11.02 -7.95 -8.37
CA LYS A 41 -10.03 -7.73 -9.45
C LYS A 41 -9.35 -6.36 -9.37
N LYS A 42 -9.89 -5.45 -8.56
CA LYS A 42 -9.41 -4.08 -8.43
C LYS A 42 -9.38 -3.67 -6.97
N TYR A 43 -8.22 -3.22 -6.54
CA TYR A 43 -7.98 -2.65 -5.22
C TYR A 43 -7.53 -1.20 -5.41
N GLN A 44 -8.04 -0.29 -4.61
CA GLN A 44 -7.52 1.08 -4.53
C GLN A 44 -6.67 1.18 -3.27
N VAL A 45 -5.41 1.55 -3.43
CA VAL A 45 -4.50 1.70 -2.30
C VAL A 45 -4.26 3.18 -2.07
N LYS A 46 -4.43 3.61 -0.82
CA LYS A 46 -3.98 4.91 -0.33
C LYS A 46 -2.56 4.77 0.19
N GLN A 47 -1.66 5.65 -0.23
CA GLN A 47 -0.33 5.75 0.35
C GLN A 47 0.14 7.21 0.33
N THR A 48 0.45 7.73 1.51
CA THR A 48 0.96 9.10 1.73
C THR A 48 1.99 9.14 2.87
N ILE A 49 2.54 7.98 3.24
CA ILE A 49 3.50 7.87 4.33
C ILE A 49 4.81 8.55 3.90
N LEU A 50 5.39 9.35 4.80
CA LEU A 50 6.68 10.05 4.68
C LEU A 50 6.79 11.17 3.62
N PHE A 51 5.78 11.43 2.80
CA PHE A 51 5.83 12.54 1.83
C PHE A 51 5.95 13.93 2.47
N ASP A 52 5.59 14.08 3.74
CA ASP A 52 5.76 15.34 4.47
C ASP A 52 7.17 15.49 5.09
N GLN A 53 8.02 14.45 5.02
CA GLN A 53 9.34 14.44 5.65
C GLN A 53 10.50 14.70 4.69
N PHE A 54 10.39 14.29 3.42
CA PHE A 54 11.45 14.45 2.43
C PHE A 54 10.86 14.84 1.06
N GLU A 55 11.44 15.85 0.41
CA GLU A 55 10.95 16.40 -0.85
C GLU A 55 11.11 15.41 -2.03
N ASP A 56 12.13 14.56 -1.98
CA ASP A 56 12.45 13.54 -2.97
C ASP A 56 11.92 12.14 -2.60
N GLN A 57 11.11 12.04 -1.56
CA GLN A 57 10.54 10.77 -1.12
C GLN A 57 9.73 10.13 -2.24
N SER A 58 9.97 8.84 -2.48
CA SER A 58 9.09 7.99 -3.28
C SER A 58 8.76 6.72 -2.53
N ASN A 59 7.62 6.10 -2.88
CA ASN A 59 7.19 4.86 -2.24
C ASN A 59 6.75 3.86 -3.31
N ILE A 60 7.07 2.58 -3.10
CA ILE A 60 6.50 1.47 -3.88
C ILE A 60 5.61 0.68 -2.94
N VAL A 61 4.34 0.51 -3.31
CA VAL A 61 3.44 -0.39 -2.60
C VAL A 61 3.29 -1.67 -3.38
N HIS A 62 3.67 -2.77 -2.75
CA HIS A 62 3.41 -4.13 -3.23
C HIS A 62 2.18 -4.70 -2.50
N LEU A 63 1.14 -5.03 -3.25
CA LEU A 63 -0.01 -5.79 -2.73
C LEU A 63 0.17 -7.25 -3.13
N LYS A 64 0.28 -8.12 -2.14
CA LYS A 64 0.44 -9.57 -2.34
C LYS A 64 -0.84 -10.29 -1.92
N ILE A 65 -1.43 -11.08 -2.82
CA ILE A 65 -2.67 -11.84 -2.59
C ILE A 65 -2.48 -13.23 -3.18
N GLY A 66 -2.61 -14.29 -2.37
CA GLY A 66 -2.56 -15.68 -2.84
C GLY A 66 -1.33 -16.01 -3.72
N GLY A 67 -0.15 -15.46 -3.38
CA GLY A 67 1.09 -15.65 -4.14
C GLY A 67 1.25 -14.75 -5.38
N ARG A 68 0.23 -13.98 -5.75
CA ARG A 68 0.29 -12.95 -6.80
C ARG A 68 0.75 -11.63 -6.21
N ASN A 69 1.43 -10.82 -7.01
CA ASN A 69 1.92 -9.50 -6.58
C ASN A 69 1.58 -8.44 -7.64
N GLN A 70 1.11 -7.29 -7.18
CA GLN A 70 0.94 -6.10 -8.02
C GLN A 70 1.54 -4.90 -7.31
N SER A 71 2.09 -3.95 -8.08
CA SER A 71 2.86 -2.84 -7.53
C SER A 71 2.42 -1.49 -8.07
N GLN A 72 2.48 -0.47 -7.23
CA GLN A 72 2.30 0.93 -7.66
C GLN A 72 3.40 1.79 -7.04
N PHE A 73 3.97 2.66 -7.87
CA PHE A 73 4.92 3.69 -7.46
C PHE A 73 4.15 4.96 -7.11
N TYR A 74 4.54 5.66 -6.05
CA TYR A 74 3.93 6.89 -5.58
C TYR A 74 4.99 7.97 -5.40
N VAL A 75 4.64 9.19 -5.80
CA VAL A 75 5.39 10.42 -5.56
C VAL A 75 4.55 11.43 -4.76
N PRO A 76 5.15 12.48 -4.18
CA PRO A 76 4.40 13.49 -3.44
C PRO A 76 3.27 14.09 -4.28
N GLY A 77 2.11 14.31 -3.64
CA GLY A 77 0.88 14.78 -4.29
C GLY A 77 -0.03 13.66 -4.79
N GLU A 78 0.48 12.43 -4.97
CA GLU A 78 -0.35 11.27 -5.23
C GLU A 78 -0.91 10.69 -3.93
N THR A 79 -2.11 10.10 -3.99
CA THR A 79 -2.76 9.58 -2.78
C THR A 79 -3.35 8.20 -3.01
N PHE A 80 -4.20 8.02 -4.02
CA PHE A 80 -4.83 6.74 -4.34
C PHE A 80 -4.40 6.23 -5.71
N LYS A 81 -3.97 4.96 -5.80
CA LYS A 81 -3.75 4.29 -7.09
C LYS A 81 -4.41 2.90 -7.15
N PRO A 82 -4.87 2.46 -8.33
CA PRO A 82 -5.44 1.13 -8.51
C PRO A 82 -4.35 0.06 -8.64
N LEU A 83 -4.60 -1.13 -8.10
CA LEU A 83 -3.87 -2.37 -8.37
C LEU A 83 -4.86 -3.39 -8.94
N LEU A 84 -4.55 -3.89 -10.14
CA LEU A 84 -5.43 -4.77 -10.90
C LEU A 84 -4.89 -6.20 -10.90
N PHE A 85 -5.72 -7.16 -10.54
CA PHE A 85 -5.41 -8.59 -10.56
C PHE A 85 -6.29 -9.28 -11.60
N GLU A 86 -5.70 -10.21 -12.34
CA GLU A 86 -6.38 -10.97 -13.42
C GLU A 86 -7.29 -12.09 -12.88
#